data_AF-A0A7S3ZL59-F1
#
_entry.id   AF-A0A7S3ZL59-F1
#
_cell.length_a   1.000
_cell.length_b   1.000
_cell.length_c   1.000
_cell.angle_alpha   90.00
_cell.angle_beta   90.00
_cell.angle_gamma   90.00
#
_symmetry.space_group_name_H-M   'P 1'
#
loop_
_entity.id
_entity.type
_entity.pdbx_description
1 polymer ?
#
loop_
_entity_poly.entity_id
_entity_poly.type
_entity_poly.pdbx_seq_one_letter_code
_entity_poly.pdbx_strand_id
1 'polypeptide(L)'
;VKEMKAAIAAAGLATADLLERADVEARYAEALAPAASAADLAAIRRLRDEQNGSMARQLAEARRKRAAHHASRPPPSVTGELKVCTFNVWFEHEDTFAKRMAAIARECAGADIVGFQEVTDESFPFLEAALKRQGFRGLLKQAAPAPYYCCVASKKPLRQARTHHFQRSMMGRGVLLAVASWGDVDVHVGVVHLESFVGKEHDAAVRAERRRQLAAAGAELQGRAGTGLAVLLGDCNWDDRDGAVPLNGSDWRDAWEEAGYPRDAQYTYDGRANRMLSHRYQNRYDRVFLFDGSKLARVAGFALIGTARLPDLTITDRHKRVLPAYPSDHFGAVATLAPAGQKPSSAATAAKPVVAAPAPKPAPKSAAASFFAPRTKKAKTAATVKYRGAAIPDGWQLVDDALLVRRFGGSPQDVRRLAGFDFDDTLSPLDWGRPDAWSHLYGHAPRVIRQLAADGHAIVVLSNECLDRYKRLDYLVKKMRDKCSKIGSWANDVGVPVLALVALSKQDETKYHKSQGDGMWRKACADRGVSGGFYVGDAADDESLARFAGVPFHHVKEFFERMHKAS
;
A
#
# COMPACT_ATOMS: atom_id res chain seq x y z
N VAL A 1 26.69 40.66 -5.11
CA VAL A 1 28.09 40.27 -4.76
C VAL A 1 28.61 40.99 -3.52
N LYS A 2 28.64 42.33 -3.47
CA LYS A 2 29.16 43.08 -2.31
C LYS A 2 28.44 42.76 -0.99
N GLU A 3 27.11 42.65 -1.02
CA GLU A 3 26.28 42.23 0.13
C GLU A 3 26.48 40.76 0.50
N MET A 4 26.68 39.89 -0.49
CA MET A 4 26.94 38.45 -0.28
C MET A 4 28.30 38.21 0.40
N LYS A 5 29.34 38.95 -0.01
CA LYS A 5 30.66 38.93 0.64
C LYS A 5 30.59 39.46 2.08
N ALA A 6 29.79 40.49 2.33
CA ALA A 6 29.54 41.01 3.67
C ALA A 6 28.81 39.99 4.57
N ALA A 7 27.84 39.26 4.03
CA ALA A 7 27.11 38.21 4.76
C ALA A 7 27.99 37.00 5.11
N ILE A 8 28.88 36.56 4.20
CA ILE A 8 29.84 35.46 4.44
C ILE A 8 30.87 35.85 5.51
N ALA A 9 31.35 37.10 5.50
CA ALA A 9 32.25 37.63 6.52
C ALA A 9 31.56 37.74 7.90
N ALA A 10 30.30 38.19 7.94
CA ALA A 10 29.52 38.32 9.17
C ALA A 10 29.16 36.96 9.81
N ALA A 11 29.06 35.89 9.03
CA ALA A 11 28.75 34.54 9.50
C ALA A 11 29.98 33.78 10.07
N GLY A 12 31.18 34.38 10.06
CA GLY A 12 32.40 33.74 10.58
C GLY A 12 32.87 32.50 9.79
N LEU A 13 32.33 32.29 8.59
CA LEU A 13 32.57 31.10 7.75
C LEU A 13 33.60 31.33 6.63
N ALA A 14 34.40 32.39 6.69
CA ALA A 14 35.30 32.75 5.60
C ALA A 14 36.46 31.75 5.43
N THR A 15 36.24 30.68 4.68
CA THR A 15 37.31 29.89 4.07
C THR A 15 37.66 30.49 2.71
N ALA A 16 38.94 30.42 2.32
CA ALA A 16 39.41 30.91 1.02
C ALA A 16 38.57 30.35 -0.15
N ASP A 17 38.10 29.11 -0.04
CA ASP A 17 37.20 28.42 -0.99
C ASP A 17 35.86 29.12 -1.21
N LEU A 18 35.25 29.70 -0.18
CA LEU A 18 33.93 30.35 -0.30
C LEU A 18 34.04 31.73 -0.96
N LEU A 19 35.16 32.42 -0.74
CA LEU A 19 35.47 33.68 -1.41
C LEU A 19 35.83 33.46 -2.89
N GLU A 20 36.60 32.40 -3.19
CA GLU A 20 36.93 32.02 -4.57
C GLU A 20 35.67 31.61 -5.36
N ARG A 21 34.74 30.88 -4.74
CA ARG A 21 33.43 30.56 -5.33
C ARG A 21 32.59 31.81 -5.63
N ALA A 22 32.55 32.77 -4.70
CA ALA A 22 31.80 34.02 -4.89
C ALA A 22 32.42 34.89 -6.00
N ASP A 23 33.73 34.85 -6.20
CA ASP A 23 34.42 35.54 -7.29
C ASP A 23 34.18 34.89 -8.66
N VAL A 24 34.12 33.56 -8.72
CA VAL A 24 33.75 32.84 -9.95
C VAL A 24 32.29 33.13 -10.34
N GLU A 25 31.35 33.14 -9.39
CA GLU A 25 29.95 33.50 -9.66
C GLU A 25 29.78 34.97 -10.09
N ALA A 26 30.58 35.88 -9.53
CA ALA A 26 30.58 37.29 -9.93
C ALA A 26 31.05 37.47 -11.38
N ARG A 27 32.14 36.80 -11.77
CA ARG A 27 32.65 36.80 -13.15
C ARG A 27 31.68 36.13 -14.12
N TYR A 28 30.99 35.09 -13.68
CA TYR A 28 29.94 34.43 -14.46
C TYR A 28 28.73 35.35 -14.69
N ALA A 29 28.33 36.12 -13.68
CA ALA A 29 27.24 37.09 -13.79
C ALA A 29 27.59 38.30 -14.68
N GLU A 30 28.84 38.79 -14.63
CA GLU A 30 29.34 39.83 -15.54
C GLU A 30 29.36 39.35 -17.01
N ALA A 31 29.76 38.10 -17.25
CA ALA A 31 29.76 37.50 -18.59
C ALA A 31 28.36 37.21 -19.17
N LEU A 32 27.30 37.31 -18.35
CA LEU A 32 25.90 37.09 -18.74
C LEU A 32 25.14 38.38 -19.12
N ALA A 33 25.74 39.56 -18.96
CA ALA A 33 25.23 40.80 -19.55
C ALA A 33 25.28 40.70 -21.09
N PRO A 34 24.34 41.33 -21.84
CA PRO A 34 23.76 40.78 -23.07
C PRO A 34 24.84 40.26 -24.02
N ALA A 35 25.01 38.93 -24.04
CA ALA A 35 26.10 38.26 -24.72
C ALA A 35 26.10 38.61 -26.22
N ALA A 36 27.14 39.30 -26.68
CA ALA A 36 27.22 39.80 -28.06
C ALA A 36 28.25 39.05 -28.92
N SER A 37 29.03 38.09 -28.38
CA SER A 37 30.03 37.39 -29.19
C SER A 37 30.22 35.89 -28.87
N ALA A 38 30.66 35.13 -29.88
CA ALA A 38 31.01 33.72 -29.75
C ALA A 38 32.19 33.46 -28.79
N ALA A 39 33.03 34.48 -28.52
CA ALA A 39 34.14 34.37 -27.59
C ALA A 39 33.65 34.32 -26.13
N ASP A 40 32.60 35.08 -25.80
CA ASP A 40 32.02 35.11 -24.45
C ASP A 40 31.40 33.75 -24.09
N LEU A 41 30.73 33.10 -25.05
CA LEU A 41 30.17 31.76 -24.88
C LEU A 41 31.26 30.68 -24.70
N ALA A 42 32.42 30.83 -25.32
CA ALA A 42 33.54 29.91 -25.15
C ALA A 42 34.21 30.07 -23.76
N ALA A 43 34.31 31.30 -23.25
CA ALA A 43 34.80 31.57 -21.90
C ALA A 43 33.86 30.99 -20.82
N ILE A 44 32.55 31.14 -21.01
CA ILE A 44 31.52 30.56 -20.13
C ILE A 44 31.62 29.03 -20.06
N ARG A 45 31.89 28.36 -21.19
CA ARG A 45 32.08 26.89 -21.22
C ARG A 45 33.32 26.46 -20.43
N ARG A 46 34.46 27.14 -20.60
CA ARG A 46 35.70 26.81 -19.88
C ARG A 46 35.54 26.91 -18.36
N LEU A 47 34.91 28.00 -17.89
CA LEU A 47 34.64 28.18 -16.45
C LEU A 47 33.74 27.07 -15.88
N ARG A 48 32.77 26.59 -16.67
CA ARG A 48 31.89 25.48 -16.27
C ARG A 48 32.65 24.16 -16.16
N ASP A 49 33.56 23.89 -17.08
CA ASP A 49 34.37 22.67 -17.08
C ASP A 49 35.37 22.66 -15.91
N GLU A 50 35.96 23.82 -15.59
CA GLU A 50 36.84 23.99 -14.42
C GLU A 50 36.09 23.78 -13.09
N GLN A 51 34.89 24.35 -12.96
CA GLN A 51 34.04 24.18 -11.78
C GLN A 51 33.63 22.71 -11.59
N ASN A 52 33.25 22.03 -12.67
CA ASN A 52 32.90 20.60 -12.66
C ASN A 52 34.12 19.73 -12.29
N GLY A 53 35.31 20.04 -12.82
CA GLY A 53 36.56 19.34 -12.50
C GLY A 53 37.02 19.55 -11.05
N SER A 54 36.78 20.72 -10.47
CA SER A 54 37.04 20.99 -9.05
C SER A 54 36.09 20.20 -8.13
N MET A 55 34.79 20.21 -8.44
CA MET A 55 33.77 19.44 -7.70
C MET A 55 34.07 17.93 -7.69
N ALA A 56 34.49 17.38 -8.83
CA ALA A 56 34.84 15.96 -8.96
C ALA A 56 36.04 15.58 -8.06
N ARG A 57 37.05 16.44 -7.97
CA ARG A 57 38.22 16.24 -7.09
C ARG A 57 37.85 16.30 -5.61
N GLN A 58 37.00 17.25 -5.23
CA GLN A 58 36.50 17.37 -3.85
C GLN A 58 35.71 16.13 -3.40
N LEU A 59 34.85 15.57 -4.28
CA LEU A 59 34.15 14.32 -4.01
C LEU A 59 35.10 13.12 -3.89
N ALA A 60 36.14 13.06 -4.72
CA ALA A 60 37.14 11.98 -4.67
C ALA A 60 37.94 12.00 -3.37
N GLU A 61 38.31 13.19 -2.87
CA GLU A 61 39.03 13.33 -1.61
C GLU A 61 38.15 13.00 -0.40
N ALA A 62 36.88 13.42 -0.40
CA ALA A 62 35.92 13.04 0.63
C ALA A 62 35.71 11.51 0.70
N ARG A 63 35.70 10.84 -0.46
CA ARG A 63 35.65 9.36 -0.54
C ARG A 63 36.91 8.72 0.04
N ARG A 64 38.11 9.25 -0.26
CA ARG A 64 39.38 8.79 0.32
C ARG A 64 39.41 8.92 1.85
N LYS A 65 38.99 10.07 2.38
CA LYS A 65 38.96 10.30 3.84
C LYS A 65 37.99 9.36 4.56
N ARG A 66 36.82 9.07 3.97
CA ARG A 66 35.88 8.05 4.50
C ARG A 66 36.46 6.64 4.47
N ALA A 67 37.14 6.27 3.39
CA ALA A 67 37.78 4.96 3.27
C ALA A 67 38.89 4.76 4.31
N ALA A 68 39.73 5.78 4.52
CA ALA A 68 40.80 5.75 5.54
C ALA A 68 40.23 5.66 6.98
N HIS A 69 39.14 6.37 7.27
CA HIS A 69 38.46 6.28 8.55
C HIS A 69 37.88 4.88 8.82
N HIS A 70 37.26 4.26 7.81
CA HIS A 70 36.75 2.88 7.91
C HIS A 70 37.84 1.83 8.10
N ALA A 71 39.02 2.01 7.49
CA ALA A 71 40.15 1.08 7.61
C ALA A 71 40.81 1.10 9.02
N SER A 72 40.57 2.14 9.82
CA SER A 72 41.18 2.32 11.14
C SER A 72 40.36 1.76 12.32
N ARG A 73 39.09 1.35 12.10
CA ARG A 73 38.27 0.76 13.16
C ARG A 73 38.54 -0.74 13.29
N PRO A 74 38.62 -1.28 14.52
CA PRO A 74 38.56 -2.73 14.70
C PRO A 74 37.30 -3.29 14.03
N PRO A 75 37.35 -4.53 13.52
CA PRO A 75 36.22 -5.14 12.86
C PRO A 75 34.99 -5.10 13.78
N PRO A 76 33.81 -4.76 13.24
CA PRO A 76 32.59 -4.69 14.04
C PRO A 76 32.38 -6.00 14.78
N SER A 77 32.19 -5.94 16.09
CA SER A 77 31.87 -7.09 16.92
C SER A 77 30.52 -6.88 17.61
N VAL A 78 29.74 -7.94 17.67
CA VAL A 78 28.45 -7.95 18.38
C VAL A 78 28.58 -8.81 19.63
N THR A 79 27.97 -8.36 20.72
CA THR A 79 27.93 -9.09 22.00
C THR A 79 26.49 -9.26 22.45
N GLY A 80 26.17 -10.41 23.04
CA GLY A 80 24.81 -10.75 23.47
C GLY A 80 23.89 -11.09 22.30
N GLU A 81 22.64 -11.41 22.62
CA GLU A 81 21.63 -11.75 21.61
C GLU A 81 20.90 -10.50 21.10
N LEU A 82 20.40 -10.57 19.87
CA LEU A 82 19.42 -9.63 19.33
C LEU A 82 18.15 -10.40 18.94
N LYS A 83 17.02 -10.01 19.50
CA LYS A 83 15.72 -10.62 19.16
C LYS A 83 14.95 -9.74 18.20
N VAL A 84 14.69 -10.26 17.00
CA VAL A 84 13.90 -9.57 15.98
C VAL A 84 12.58 -10.30 15.79
N CYS A 85 11.50 -9.55 15.61
CA CYS A 85 10.15 -10.09 15.53
C CYS A 85 9.37 -9.52 14.34
N THR A 86 8.51 -10.32 13.72
CA THR A 86 7.48 -9.84 12.79
C THR A 86 6.09 -10.25 13.29
N PHE A 87 5.10 -9.37 13.13
CA PHE A 87 3.72 -9.63 13.55
C PHE A 87 2.70 -8.87 12.70
N ASN A 88 1.93 -9.57 11.86
CA ASN A 88 0.74 -9.00 11.23
C ASN A 88 -0.36 -8.81 12.29
N VAL A 89 -0.78 -7.55 12.51
CA VAL A 89 -1.68 -7.20 13.62
C VAL A 89 -3.15 -7.30 13.29
N TRP A 90 -3.52 -7.69 12.07
CA TRP A 90 -4.89 -7.83 11.56
C TRP A 90 -5.82 -6.64 11.77
N PHE A 91 -6.15 -5.96 10.68
CA PHE A 91 -6.90 -4.70 10.70
C PHE A 91 -8.42 -4.85 10.94
N GLU A 92 -8.97 -6.05 11.08
CA GLU A 92 -10.41 -6.22 11.32
C GLU A 92 -10.77 -6.18 12.82
N HIS A 93 -12.05 -5.92 13.10
CA HIS A 93 -12.63 -5.79 14.45
C HIS A 93 -12.03 -4.62 15.26
N GLU A 94 -12.29 -3.40 14.79
CA GLU A 94 -11.85 -2.16 15.45
C GLU A 94 -12.26 -2.07 16.92
N ASP A 95 -13.43 -2.62 17.28
CA ASP A 95 -13.94 -2.72 18.64
C ASP A 95 -13.02 -3.50 19.59
N THR A 96 -12.13 -4.32 19.03
CA THR A 96 -11.18 -5.16 19.78
C THR A 96 -9.75 -4.62 19.80
N PHE A 97 -9.43 -3.55 19.06
CA PHE A 97 -8.07 -3.05 18.89
C PHE A 97 -7.37 -2.75 20.21
N ALA A 98 -8.02 -2.07 21.15
CA ALA A 98 -7.40 -1.74 22.44
C ALA A 98 -6.85 -2.97 23.17
N LYS A 99 -7.65 -4.05 23.23
CA LYS A 99 -7.27 -5.30 23.91
C LYS A 99 -6.25 -6.10 23.09
N ARG A 100 -6.45 -6.21 21.77
CA ARG A 100 -5.57 -6.96 20.87
C ARG A 100 -4.19 -6.32 20.74
N MET A 101 -4.10 -5.01 20.50
CA MET A 101 -2.83 -4.29 20.43
C MET A 101 -2.06 -4.34 21.75
N ALA A 102 -2.77 -4.27 22.89
CA ALA A 102 -2.14 -4.45 24.20
C ALA A 102 -1.58 -5.87 24.40
N ALA A 103 -2.28 -6.90 23.89
CA ALA A 103 -1.78 -8.27 23.93
C ALA A 103 -0.57 -8.46 23.00
N ILE A 104 -0.65 -8.01 21.75
CA ILE A 104 0.46 -8.04 20.78
C ILE A 104 1.70 -7.39 21.37
N ALA A 105 1.59 -6.19 21.94
CA ALA A 105 2.73 -5.52 22.55
C ALA A 105 3.36 -6.34 23.69
N ARG A 106 2.56 -6.99 24.56
CA ARG A 106 3.07 -7.87 25.63
C ARG A 106 3.81 -9.08 25.09
N GLU A 107 3.26 -9.74 24.07
CA GLU A 107 3.91 -10.87 23.39
C GLU A 107 5.26 -10.44 22.79
N CYS A 108 5.34 -9.22 22.28
CA CYS A 108 6.57 -8.64 21.73
C CYS A 108 7.56 -8.11 22.78
N ALA A 109 7.25 -8.11 24.08
CA ALA A 109 8.08 -7.47 25.10
C ALA A 109 9.51 -8.05 25.18
N GLY A 110 9.69 -9.32 24.81
CA GLY A 110 10.99 -9.98 24.73
C GLY A 110 11.83 -9.62 23.51
N ALA A 111 11.26 -8.99 22.49
CA ALA A 111 11.98 -8.59 21.28
C ALA A 111 12.68 -7.24 21.45
N ASP A 112 13.74 -7.01 20.67
CA ASP A 112 14.47 -5.74 20.61
C ASP A 112 13.98 -4.88 19.44
N ILE A 113 13.65 -5.52 18.31
CA ILE A 113 13.15 -4.89 17.09
C ILE A 113 11.91 -5.67 16.64
N VAL A 114 10.84 -4.97 16.27
CA VAL A 114 9.61 -5.58 15.79
C VAL A 114 9.11 -4.88 14.53
N GLY A 115 8.84 -5.67 13.48
CA GLY A 115 8.11 -5.23 12.30
C GLY A 115 6.64 -5.61 12.40
N PHE A 116 5.75 -4.65 12.24
CA PHE A 116 4.30 -4.85 12.22
C PHE A 116 3.74 -4.66 10.83
N GLN A 117 2.69 -5.41 10.50
CA GLN A 117 1.91 -5.29 9.25
C GLN A 117 0.43 -5.09 9.60
N GLU A 118 -0.35 -4.54 8.66
CA GLU A 118 -1.79 -4.24 8.85
C GLU A 118 -2.10 -3.28 10.00
N VAL A 119 -1.17 -2.40 10.34
CA VAL A 119 -1.45 -1.32 11.29
C VAL A 119 -2.29 -0.26 10.59
N THR A 120 -3.31 0.27 11.26
CA THR A 120 -4.17 1.35 10.74
C THR A 120 -4.04 2.58 11.63
N ASP A 121 -4.60 3.71 11.20
CA ASP A 121 -4.61 4.92 12.04
C ASP A 121 -5.48 4.75 13.30
N GLU A 122 -6.45 3.85 13.28
CA GLU A 122 -7.31 3.50 14.41
C GLU A 122 -6.61 2.53 15.39
N SER A 123 -5.85 1.55 14.90
CA SER A 123 -5.14 0.60 15.76
C SER A 123 -3.82 1.16 16.30
N PHE A 124 -3.16 2.06 15.56
CA PHE A 124 -1.84 2.58 15.91
C PHE A 124 -1.77 3.25 17.29
N PRO A 125 -2.68 4.14 17.72
CA PRO A 125 -2.60 4.78 19.03
C PRO A 125 -2.58 3.77 20.19
N PHE A 126 -3.37 2.69 20.08
CA PHE A 126 -3.37 1.62 21.07
C PHE A 126 -2.06 0.82 21.06
N LEU A 127 -1.57 0.49 19.87
CA LEU A 127 -0.31 -0.23 19.68
C LEU A 127 0.88 0.58 20.19
N GLU A 128 0.98 1.85 19.82
CA GLU A 128 2.03 2.76 20.25
C GLU A 128 2.06 2.89 21.79
N ALA A 129 0.91 3.18 22.40
CA ALA A 129 0.83 3.32 23.85
C ALA A 129 1.22 2.02 24.57
N ALA A 130 0.83 0.86 24.03
CA ALA A 130 1.17 -0.43 24.60
C ALA A 130 2.66 -0.77 24.43
N LEU A 131 3.25 -0.52 23.26
CA LEU A 131 4.67 -0.73 22.99
C LEU A 131 5.55 0.16 23.87
N LYS A 132 5.18 1.44 24.05
CA LYS A 132 5.90 2.35 24.96
C LYS A 132 5.96 1.80 26.39
N ARG A 133 4.88 1.16 26.87
CA ARG A 133 4.87 0.47 28.19
C ARG A 133 5.81 -0.73 28.25
N GLN A 134 6.07 -1.40 27.13
CA GLN A 134 7.01 -2.54 27.04
C GLN A 134 8.47 -2.11 26.78
N GLY A 135 8.77 -0.81 26.84
CA GLY A 135 10.14 -0.31 26.69
C GLY A 135 10.54 0.03 25.26
N PHE A 136 9.63 -0.08 24.28
CA PHE A 136 9.90 0.41 22.92
C PHE A 136 9.96 1.94 22.92
N ARG A 137 10.96 2.51 22.24
CA ARG A 137 11.24 3.96 22.20
C ARG A 137 11.37 4.48 20.78
N GLY A 138 11.96 3.69 19.88
CA GLY A 138 11.93 3.97 18.45
C GLY A 138 10.65 3.42 17.85
N LEU A 139 9.87 4.26 17.18
CA LEU A 139 8.68 3.84 16.45
C LEU A 139 8.58 4.64 15.15
N LEU A 140 8.49 3.95 14.03
CA LEU A 140 8.35 4.54 12.71
C LEU A 140 7.21 3.88 11.96
N LYS A 141 6.43 4.70 11.27
CA LYS A 141 5.35 4.25 10.39
C LYS A 141 5.83 4.28 8.94
N GLN A 142 5.33 3.36 8.14
CA GLN A 142 5.40 3.46 6.70
C GLN A 142 4.51 4.62 6.25
N ALA A 143 5.03 5.49 5.40
CA ALA A 143 4.17 6.36 4.61
C ALA A 143 3.46 5.46 3.60
N ALA A 144 2.15 5.26 3.73
CA ALA A 144 1.40 4.37 2.85
C ALA A 144 0.20 5.10 2.24
N PRO A 145 -0.11 4.87 0.95
CA PRO A 145 -1.35 5.36 0.35
C PRO A 145 -2.58 4.52 0.77
N ALA A 146 -2.36 3.34 1.34
CA ALA A 146 -3.40 2.44 1.82
C ALA A 146 -3.85 2.79 3.25
N PRO A 147 -5.09 2.45 3.65
CA PRO A 147 -5.61 2.70 5.01
C PRO A 147 -4.95 1.84 6.09
N TYR A 148 -4.01 0.99 5.69
CA TYR A 148 -3.18 0.20 6.59
C TYR A 148 -1.74 0.22 6.08
N TYR A 149 -0.79 0.00 6.98
CA TYR A 149 0.62 0.21 6.74
C TYR A 149 1.50 -0.66 7.63
N CYS A 150 2.76 -0.77 7.26
CA CYS A 150 3.78 -1.38 8.12
C CYS A 150 4.26 -0.39 9.18
N CYS A 151 4.66 -0.89 10.35
CA CYS A 151 5.39 -0.13 11.36
C CYS A 151 6.67 -0.87 11.75
N VAL A 152 7.67 -0.15 12.23
CA VAL A 152 8.82 -0.74 12.92
C VAL A 152 8.98 -0.12 14.30
N ALA A 153 9.12 -0.97 15.31
CA ALA A 153 9.39 -0.58 16.68
C ALA A 153 10.76 -1.11 17.13
N SER A 154 11.45 -0.35 17.97
CA SER A 154 12.70 -0.78 18.60
C SER A 154 12.82 -0.25 20.02
N LYS A 155 13.45 -1.03 20.90
CA LYS A 155 13.82 -0.58 22.25
C LYS A 155 14.86 0.54 22.21
N LYS A 156 15.66 0.59 21.14
CA LYS A 156 16.66 1.64 20.89
C LYS A 156 16.16 2.62 19.82
N PRO A 157 16.73 3.83 19.73
CA PRO A 157 16.38 4.77 18.66
C PRO A 157 16.57 4.18 17.27
N LEU A 158 15.66 4.51 16.35
CA LEU A 158 15.74 4.16 14.94
C LEU A 158 16.22 5.37 14.13
N ARG A 159 16.99 5.12 13.07
CA ARG A 159 17.53 6.15 12.18
C ARG A 159 17.13 5.90 10.73
N GLN A 160 17.21 6.94 9.90
CA GLN A 160 17.08 6.88 8.43
C GLN A 160 15.80 6.19 7.92
N ALA A 161 14.65 6.58 8.48
CA ALA A 161 13.35 6.08 8.06
C ALA A 161 13.07 6.42 6.59
N ARG A 162 12.74 5.42 5.77
CA ARG A 162 12.28 5.64 4.39
C ARG A 162 11.30 4.57 3.98
N THR A 163 10.27 4.95 3.23
CA THR A 163 9.43 3.98 2.52
C THR A 163 9.81 3.93 1.04
N HIS A 164 9.94 2.72 0.51
CA HIS A 164 9.98 2.47 -0.92
C HIS A 164 8.70 1.72 -1.33
N HIS A 165 7.88 2.35 -2.16
CA HIS A 165 6.62 1.77 -2.63
C HIS A 165 6.86 0.81 -3.79
N PHE A 166 6.16 -0.32 -3.78
CA PHE A 166 6.13 -1.21 -4.93
C PHE A 166 5.12 -0.67 -5.94
N GLN A 167 5.62 -0.06 -7.02
CA GLN A 167 4.78 0.64 -8.00
C GLN A 167 3.73 -0.24 -8.67
N ARG A 168 3.94 -1.56 -8.70
CA ARG A 168 3.04 -2.55 -9.30
C ARG A 168 2.13 -3.23 -8.28
N SER A 169 2.19 -2.81 -7.02
CA SER A 169 1.29 -3.32 -6.00
C SER A 169 -0.12 -2.79 -6.20
N MET A 170 -1.10 -3.68 -6.14
CA MET A 170 -2.52 -3.32 -6.14
C MET A 170 -3.07 -3.08 -4.73
N MET A 171 -2.29 -3.42 -3.71
CA MET A 171 -2.67 -3.27 -2.30
C MET A 171 -1.89 -2.17 -1.56
N GLY A 172 -1.20 -1.29 -2.29
CA GLY A 172 -0.42 -0.20 -1.70
C GLY A 172 0.84 -0.67 -0.95
N ARG A 173 1.40 -1.83 -1.34
CA ARG A 173 2.55 -2.45 -0.67
C ARG A 173 3.83 -1.66 -0.88
N GLY A 174 4.77 -1.85 0.04
CA GLY A 174 6.11 -1.31 -0.02
C GLY A 174 7.01 -1.93 1.04
N VAL A 175 8.26 -1.49 1.07
CA VAL A 175 9.20 -1.79 2.14
C VAL A 175 9.44 -0.54 2.99
N LEU A 176 9.23 -0.68 4.31
CA LEU A 176 9.64 0.31 5.31
C LEU A 176 11.07 0.00 5.73
N LEU A 177 11.95 0.96 5.56
CA LEU A 177 13.38 0.85 5.83
C LEU A 177 13.75 1.72 7.02
N ALA A 178 14.55 1.17 7.92
CA ALA A 178 15.14 1.89 9.05
C ALA A 178 16.51 1.30 9.39
N VAL A 179 17.27 2.00 10.23
CA VAL A 179 18.52 1.50 10.80
C VAL A 179 18.39 1.45 12.33
N ALA A 180 18.56 0.25 12.87
CA ALA A 180 18.66 -0.04 14.29
C ALA A 180 20.13 -0.31 14.68
N SER A 181 20.38 -0.62 15.96
CA SER A 181 21.72 -0.90 16.48
C SER A 181 21.75 -2.18 17.31
N TRP A 182 22.75 -3.02 17.09
CA TRP A 182 23.11 -4.16 17.93
C TRP A 182 24.55 -4.01 18.40
N GLY A 183 24.73 -3.61 19.67
CA GLY A 183 26.02 -3.05 20.11
C GLY A 183 26.40 -1.85 19.24
N ASP A 184 27.62 -1.89 18.69
CA ASP A 184 28.16 -0.86 17.79
C ASP A 184 27.89 -1.15 16.30
N VAL A 185 27.09 -2.17 16.00
CA VAL A 185 26.76 -2.59 14.64
C VAL A 185 25.41 -2.03 14.22
N ASP A 186 25.40 -1.40 13.05
CA ASP A 186 24.19 -0.96 12.39
C ASP A 186 23.45 -2.17 11.80
N VAL A 187 22.18 -2.30 12.16
CA VAL A 187 21.28 -3.34 11.63
C VAL A 187 20.28 -2.65 10.71
N HIS A 188 20.39 -2.89 9.42
CA HIS A 188 19.44 -2.39 8.44
C HIS A 188 18.15 -3.21 8.51
N VAL A 189 17.03 -2.57 8.83
CA VAL A 189 15.74 -3.24 9.02
C VAL A 189 14.84 -2.90 7.84
N GLY A 190 14.32 -3.93 7.17
CA GLY A 190 13.22 -3.83 6.22
C GLY A 190 11.96 -4.45 6.82
N VAL A 191 10.82 -3.77 6.70
CA VAL A 191 9.51 -4.35 7.05
C VAL A 191 8.63 -4.35 5.81
N VAL A 192 8.09 -5.51 5.45
CA VAL A 192 7.20 -5.68 4.29
C VAL A 192 5.86 -6.29 4.70
N HIS A 193 4.84 -5.99 3.90
CA HIS A 193 3.66 -6.83 3.78
C HIS A 193 3.46 -7.00 2.27
N LEU A 194 3.84 -8.17 1.74
CA LEU A 194 3.82 -8.43 0.30
C LEU A 194 2.39 -8.70 -0.20
N GLU A 195 2.22 -8.71 -1.52
CA GLU A 195 0.92 -8.90 -2.17
C GLU A 195 0.18 -10.15 -1.63
N SER A 196 -1.00 -9.95 -1.09
CA SER A 196 -1.85 -11.02 -0.54
C SER A 196 -2.66 -11.69 -1.65
N PHE A 197 -3.29 -12.83 -1.33
CA PHE A 197 -4.15 -13.52 -2.27
C PHE A 197 -5.46 -12.76 -2.51
N VAL A 198 -5.81 -12.50 -3.77
CA VAL A 198 -7.04 -11.77 -4.18
C VAL A 198 -8.06 -12.63 -4.94
N GLY A 199 -7.81 -13.94 -5.08
CA GLY A 199 -8.68 -14.86 -5.82
C GLY A 199 -7.87 -15.82 -6.69
N LYS A 200 -8.51 -16.90 -7.15
CA LYS A 200 -7.82 -17.94 -7.96
C LYS A 200 -7.43 -17.40 -9.34
N GLU A 201 -8.25 -16.52 -9.90
CA GLU A 201 -8.09 -15.90 -11.20
C GLU A 201 -6.84 -15.01 -11.30
N HIS A 202 -6.38 -14.45 -10.17
CA HIS A 202 -5.23 -13.55 -10.11
C HIS A 202 -4.00 -14.21 -9.48
N ASP A 203 -4.10 -15.47 -9.05
CA ASP A 203 -3.08 -16.18 -8.27
C ASP A 203 -1.71 -16.11 -8.97
N ALA A 204 -1.63 -16.39 -10.28
CA ALA A 204 -0.36 -16.33 -11.01
C ALA A 204 0.27 -14.92 -11.04
N ALA A 205 -0.53 -13.88 -11.26
CA ALA A 205 -0.06 -12.50 -11.34
C ALA A 205 0.39 -11.96 -9.97
N VAL A 206 -0.40 -12.23 -8.93
CA VAL A 206 -0.09 -11.88 -7.53
C VAL A 206 1.20 -12.54 -7.08
N ARG A 207 1.38 -13.83 -7.37
CA ARG A 207 2.62 -14.55 -7.05
C ARG A 207 3.82 -13.98 -7.78
N ALA A 208 3.66 -13.67 -9.07
CA ALA A 208 4.72 -13.02 -9.83
C ALA A 208 5.08 -11.65 -9.25
N GLU A 209 4.09 -10.91 -8.77
CA GLU A 209 4.30 -9.63 -8.10
C GLU A 209 4.98 -9.80 -6.74
N ARG A 210 4.50 -10.71 -5.88
CA ARG A 210 5.13 -11.05 -4.60
C ARG A 210 6.61 -11.42 -4.77
N ARG A 211 6.95 -12.21 -5.80
CA ARG A 211 8.34 -12.51 -6.16
C ARG A 211 9.15 -11.24 -6.49
N ARG A 212 8.61 -10.35 -7.32
CA ARG A 212 9.27 -9.07 -7.67
C ARG A 212 9.47 -8.20 -6.44
N GLN A 213 8.45 -8.10 -5.59
CA GLN A 213 8.49 -7.29 -4.37
C GLN A 213 9.54 -7.79 -3.38
N LEU A 214 9.59 -9.11 -3.13
CA LEU A 214 10.59 -9.69 -2.24
C LEU A 214 12.01 -9.49 -2.77
N ALA A 215 12.23 -9.72 -4.07
CA ALA A 215 13.52 -9.46 -4.71
C ALA A 215 13.93 -7.98 -4.62
N ALA A 216 13.01 -7.05 -4.88
CA ALA A 216 13.25 -5.61 -4.80
C ALA A 216 13.56 -5.16 -3.36
N ALA A 217 12.80 -5.66 -2.37
CA ALA A 217 13.05 -5.36 -0.96
C ALA A 217 14.42 -5.88 -0.51
N GLY A 218 14.77 -7.11 -0.89
CA GLY A 218 16.07 -7.70 -0.61
C GLY A 218 17.22 -6.90 -1.23
N ALA A 219 17.11 -6.56 -2.52
CA ALA A 219 18.13 -5.79 -3.23
C ALA A 219 18.33 -4.38 -2.63
N GLU A 220 17.25 -3.67 -2.31
CA GLU A 220 17.31 -2.34 -1.67
C GLU A 220 17.95 -2.43 -0.28
N LEU A 221 17.60 -3.44 0.51
CA LEU A 221 18.15 -3.61 1.85
C LEU A 221 19.63 -4.01 1.82
N GLN A 222 20.00 -4.96 0.94
CA GLN A 222 21.38 -5.37 0.71
C GLN A 222 22.23 -4.20 0.20
N GLY A 223 21.74 -3.42 -0.76
CA GLY A 223 22.45 -2.24 -1.28
C GLY A 223 22.74 -1.19 -0.21
N ARG A 224 21.88 -1.09 0.80
CA ARG A 224 22.07 -0.18 1.96
C ARG A 224 23.04 -0.74 2.99
N ALA A 225 22.93 -2.03 3.28
CA ALA A 225 23.81 -2.69 4.23
C ALA A 225 25.24 -2.86 3.69
N GLY A 226 25.40 -2.94 2.36
CA GLY A 226 26.69 -3.24 1.74
C GLY A 226 27.18 -4.62 2.18
N THR A 227 28.27 -4.67 2.94
CA THR A 227 28.77 -5.90 3.57
C THR A 227 28.33 -6.06 5.02
N GLY A 228 27.48 -5.17 5.54
CA GLY A 228 27.00 -5.20 6.92
C GLY A 228 25.82 -6.15 7.14
N LEU A 229 25.07 -5.88 8.22
CA LEU A 229 23.97 -6.71 8.68
C LEU A 229 22.60 -6.10 8.29
N ALA A 230 21.69 -6.94 7.79
CA ALA A 230 20.33 -6.55 7.57
C ALA A 230 19.32 -7.65 7.94
N VAL A 231 18.12 -7.22 8.34
CA VAL A 231 16.98 -8.11 8.61
C VAL A 231 15.76 -7.63 7.82
N LEU A 232 15.15 -8.53 7.06
CA LEU A 232 13.88 -8.31 6.40
C LEU A 232 12.79 -9.07 7.15
N LEU A 233 11.85 -8.32 7.71
CA LEU A 233 10.76 -8.79 8.56
C LEU A 233 9.44 -8.61 7.79
N GLY A 234 8.55 -9.58 7.83
CA GLY A 234 7.20 -9.30 7.34
C GLY A 234 6.34 -10.48 7.02
N ASP A 235 5.05 -10.19 6.90
CA ASP A 235 4.09 -11.02 6.19
C ASP A 235 4.43 -11.02 4.70
N CYS A 236 5.12 -12.08 4.28
CA CYS A 236 5.50 -12.26 2.88
C CYS A 236 4.36 -12.83 2.05
N ASN A 237 3.24 -13.24 2.65
CA ASN A 237 2.17 -14.02 2.03
C ASN A 237 2.69 -15.27 1.25
N TRP A 238 3.93 -15.71 1.51
CA TRP A 238 4.67 -16.63 0.66
C TRP A 238 4.26 -18.07 0.91
N ASP A 239 3.93 -18.80 -0.15
CA ASP A 239 3.60 -20.22 -0.10
C ASP A 239 4.46 -21.04 -1.09
N ASP A 240 4.40 -22.36 -1.01
CA ASP A 240 5.25 -23.25 -1.84
C ASP A 240 5.07 -23.05 -3.35
N ARG A 241 3.90 -22.58 -3.79
CA ARG A 241 3.58 -22.30 -5.21
C ARG A 241 4.16 -20.97 -5.69
N ASP A 242 4.67 -20.12 -4.79
CA ASP A 242 5.49 -18.97 -5.18
C ASP A 242 6.86 -19.40 -5.72
N GLY A 243 7.30 -20.62 -5.40
CA GLY A 243 8.59 -21.18 -5.79
C GLY A 243 9.72 -20.74 -4.86
N ALA A 244 10.95 -20.83 -5.37
CA ALA A 244 12.14 -20.44 -4.63
C ALA A 244 12.13 -18.96 -4.25
N VAL A 245 12.58 -18.67 -3.04
CA VAL A 245 12.69 -17.30 -2.52
C VAL A 245 13.76 -16.54 -3.34
N PRO A 246 13.44 -15.42 -4.00
CA PRO A 246 14.32 -14.72 -4.93
C PRO A 246 15.28 -13.76 -4.21
N LEU A 247 15.85 -14.20 -3.09
CA LEU A 247 16.93 -13.50 -2.39
C LEU A 247 18.24 -14.15 -2.84
N ASN A 248 18.67 -13.80 -4.05
CA ASN A 248 19.68 -14.52 -4.82
C ASN A 248 21.11 -14.12 -4.39
N GLY A 249 21.58 -14.66 -3.26
CA GLY A 249 22.97 -14.52 -2.80
C GLY A 249 23.28 -15.42 -1.62
N SER A 250 24.55 -15.85 -1.47
CA SER A 250 24.99 -16.76 -0.39
C SER A 250 24.77 -16.21 1.03
N ASP A 251 24.63 -14.90 1.17
CA ASP A 251 24.63 -14.22 2.46
C ASP A 251 23.21 -13.98 3.01
N TRP A 252 22.17 -14.27 2.21
CA TRP A 252 20.78 -14.28 2.66
C TRP A 252 20.40 -15.65 3.24
N ARG A 253 19.75 -15.64 4.40
CA ARG A 253 19.30 -16.83 5.12
C ARG A 253 17.86 -16.65 5.61
N ASP A 254 17.01 -17.67 5.49
CA ASP A 254 15.70 -17.72 6.16
C ASP A 254 15.93 -18.19 7.60
N ALA A 255 15.50 -17.40 8.58
CA ALA A 255 15.80 -17.67 9.98
C ALA A 255 15.13 -18.95 10.51
N TRP A 256 13.96 -19.33 9.98
CA TRP A 256 13.32 -20.59 10.38
C TRP A 256 14.09 -21.80 9.83
N GLU A 257 14.60 -21.69 8.60
CA GLU A 257 15.42 -22.74 7.97
C GLU A 257 16.78 -22.87 8.67
N GLU A 258 17.46 -21.74 8.93
CA GLU A 258 18.74 -21.72 9.65
C GLU A 258 18.61 -22.23 11.10
N ALA A 259 17.46 -21.99 11.76
CA ALA A 259 17.15 -22.53 13.07
C ALA A 259 16.87 -24.05 13.08
N GLY A 260 16.95 -24.73 11.93
CA GLY A 260 16.78 -26.18 11.84
C GLY A 260 15.34 -26.64 11.67
N TYR A 261 14.49 -25.83 11.02
CA TYR A 261 13.12 -26.19 10.64
C TYR A 261 12.22 -26.58 11.84
N PRO A 262 12.14 -25.76 12.92
CA PRO A 262 11.32 -26.08 14.09
C PRO A 262 9.84 -26.27 13.72
N ARG A 263 9.32 -27.47 13.95
CA ARG A 263 7.96 -27.89 13.51
C ARG A 263 6.85 -27.15 14.25
N ASP A 264 7.04 -26.88 15.53
CA ASP A 264 6.12 -26.12 16.37
C ASP A 264 6.04 -24.63 16.00
N ALA A 265 7.02 -24.14 15.23
CA ALA A 265 7.07 -22.78 14.71
C ALA A 265 6.95 -22.69 13.17
N GLN A 266 6.39 -23.73 12.53
CA GLN A 266 6.29 -23.79 11.07
C GLN A 266 5.20 -22.86 10.50
N TYR A 267 4.01 -22.81 11.11
CA TYR A 267 2.86 -22.10 10.53
C TYR A 267 2.54 -20.83 11.32
N THR A 268 2.79 -19.67 10.69
CA THR A 268 2.46 -18.36 11.27
C THR A 268 1.01 -17.97 11.00
N TYR A 269 0.39 -18.54 9.96
CA TYR A 269 -1.04 -18.45 9.70
C TYR A 269 -1.64 -19.85 9.79
N ASP A 270 -2.26 -20.19 10.93
CA ASP A 270 -2.68 -21.56 11.24
C ASP A 270 -4.15 -21.63 11.65
N GLY A 271 -5.04 -22.01 10.73
CA GLY A 271 -6.46 -22.15 11.05
C GLY A 271 -6.85 -23.41 11.83
N ARG A 272 -5.90 -24.30 12.13
CA ARG A 272 -6.13 -25.40 13.07
C ARG A 272 -5.93 -24.94 14.52
N ALA A 273 -4.90 -24.12 14.75
CA ALA A 273 -4.53 -23.62 16.08
C ALA A 273 -5.20 -22.28 16.43
N ASN A 274 -5.35 -21.38 15.45
CA ASN A 274 -6.02 -20.10 15.60
C ASN A 274 -7.50 -20.20 15.21
N ARG A 275 -8.38 -20.16 16.21
CA ARG A 275 -9.83 -20.32 16.01
C ARG A 275 -10.54 -19.03 15.55
N MET A 276 -9.82 -17.92 15.38
CA MET A 276 -10.32 -16.77 14.62
C MET A 276 -10.49 -17.13 13.14
N LEU A 277 -9.62 -18.00 12.64
CA LEU A 277 -9.69 -18.52 11.29
C LEU A 277 -10.71 -19.65 11.22
N SER A 278 -11.81 -19.41 10.52
CA SER A 278 -12.92 -20.39 10.40
C SER A 278 -12.66 -21.53 9.40
N HIS A 279 -11.39 -21.77 9.04
CA HIS A 279 -10.91 -22.78 8.10
C HIS A 279 -9.71 -23.53 8.67
N ARG A 280 -9.29 -24.65 8.07
CA ARG A 280 -8.11 -25.43 8.53
C ARG A 280 -6.83 -25.20 7.73
N TYR A 281 -6.79 -24.15 6.91
CA TYR A 281 -5.62 -23.81 6.10
C TYR A 281 -4.46 -23.35 6.99
N GLN A 282 -3.24 -23.75 6.61
CA GLN A 282 -2.00 -23.48 7.34
C GLN A 282 -0.94 -22.99 6.35
N ASN A 283 -0.18 -21.96 6.72
CA ASN A 283 0.93 -21.45 5.92
C ASN A 283 1.98 -20.70 6.76
N ARG A 284 3.18 -20.52 6.17
CA ARG A 284 4.31 -19.76 6.71
C ARG A 284 4.47 -18.44 5.95
N TYR A 285 3.47 -17.56 6.13
CA TYR A 285 3.41 -16.27 5.47
C TYR A 285 4.45 -15.30 6.02
N ASP A 286 4.48 -15.16 7.34
CA ASP A 286 5.43 -14.33 8.06
C ASP A 286 6.81 -14.97 8.09
N ARG A 287 7.82 -14.21 7.65
CA ARG A 287 9.21 -14.68 7.56
C ARG A 287 10.17 -13.64 8.10
N VAL A 288 11.33 -14.13 8.53
CA VAL A 288 12.48 -13.33 8.93
C VAL A 288 13.65 -13.77 8.07
N PHE A 289 14.14 -12.86 7.22
CA PHE A 289 15.35 -13.10 6.43
C PHE A 289 16.51 -12.28 6.98
N LEU A 290 17.68 -12.90 7.02
CA LEU A 290 18.92 -12.31 7.50
C LEU A 290 19.90 -12.18 6.34
N PHE A 291 20.38 -10.97 6.08
CA PHE A 291 21.53 -10.71 5.21
C PHE A 291 22.74 -10.37 6.08
N ASP A 292 23.86 -11.04 5.85
CA ASP A 292 25.07 -10.79 6.63
C ASP A 292 26.33 -11.00 5.78
N GLY A 293 26.72 -9.95 5.03
CA GLY A 293 27.95 -9.97 4.23
C GLY A 293 29.23 -10.03 5.08
N SER A 294 29.11 -9.77 6.39
CA SER A 294 30.22 -9.68 7.34
C SER A 294 30.37 -10.92 8.23
N LYS A 295 29.44 -11.88 8.14
CA LYS A 295 29.38 -13.11 8.96
C LYS A 295 29.44 -12.81 10.47
N LEU A 296 28.77 -11.76 10.91
CA LEU A 296 28.69 -11.34 12.31
C LEU A 296 27.70 -12.17 13.12
N ALA A 297 26.66 -12.69 12.46
CA ALA A 297 25.47 -13.22 13.11
C ALA A 297 25.15 -14.65 12.63
N ARG A 298 24.63 -15.44 13.57
CA ARG A 298 23.93 -16.70 13.29
C ARG A 298 22.55 -16.67 13.93
N VAL A 299 21.62 -17.46 13.39
CA VAL A 299 20.34 -17.67 14.05
C VAL A 299 20.52 -18.69 15.16
N ALA A 300 20.19 -18.30 16.39
CA ALA A 300 20.27 -19.14 17.59
C ALA A 300 18.93 -19.78 17.97
N GLY A 301 17.81 -19.24 17.49
CA GLY A 301 16.51 -19.81 17.73
C GLY A 301 15.41 -19.09 16.95
N PHE A 302 14.29 -19.79 16.77
CA PHE A 302 13.09 -19.28 16.11
C PHE A 302 11.84 -19.80 16.83
N ALA A 303 10.90 -18.93 17.17
CA ALA A 303 9.69 -19.30 17.91
C ALA A 303 8.48 -18.46 17.51
N LEU A 304 7.27 -19.01 17.71
CA LEU A 304 6.02 -18.28 17.56
C LEU A 304 5.58 -17.63 18.88
N ILE A 305 4.92 -16.48 18.77
CA ILE A 305 4.32 -15.73 19.88
C ILE A 305 2.85 -15.39 19.57
N GLY A 306 2.08 -15.04 20.59
CA GLY A 306 0.65 -14.73 20.41
C GLY A 306 -0.22 -15.94 20.03
N THR A 307 0.23 -17.14 20.39
CA THR A 307 -0.48 -18.41 20.10
C THR A 307 -1.63 -18.70 21.08
N ALA A 308 -1.71 -17.96 22.18
CA ALA A 308 -2.73 -18.12 23.20
C ALA A 308 -4.00 -17.32 22.89
N ARG A 309 -5.16 -17.93 23.17
CA ARG A 309 -6.46 -17.25 23.14
C ARG A 309 -6.50 -16.14 24.19
N LEU A 310 -7.13 -15.02 23.85
CA LEU A 310 -7.54 -13.98 24.79
C LEU A 310 -8.83 -14.40 25.51
N PRO A 311 -8.80 -14.70 26.82
CA PRO A 311 -9.92 -15.35 27.52
C PRO A 311 -11.20 -14.50 27.49
N ASP A 312 -11.07 -13.19 27.67
CA ASP A 312 -12.20 -12.24 27.83
C ASP A 312 -12.48 -11.43 26.57
N LEU A 313 -12.25 -12.05 25.40
CA LEU A 313 -12.46 -11.42 24.11
C LEU A 313 -12.95 -12.41 23.07
N THR A 314 -13.92 -11.95 22.30
CA THR A 314 -14.50 -12.66 21.17
C THR A 314 -14.64 -11.69 20.01
N ILE A 315 -14.62 -12.23 18.79
CA ILE A 315 -14.93 -11.50 17.56
C ILE A 315 -16.20 -12.07 16.94
N THR A 316 -16.88 -11.27 16.11
CA THR A 316 -18.04 -11.75 15.35
C THR A 316 -17.68 -11.77 13.88
N ASP A 317 -17.56 -12.95 13.27
CA ASP A 317 -17.16 -13.05 11.88
C ASP A 317 -18.25 -12.55 10.90
N ARG A 318 -17.91 -12.48 9.60
CA ARG A 318 -18.84 -12.09 8.52
C ARG A 318 -20.11 -12.93 8.43
N HIS A 319 -20.12 -14.13 9.02
CA HIS A 319 -21.28 -15.04 9.08
C HIS A 319 -22.05 -14.90 10.40
N LYS A 320 -21.77 -13.85 11.19
CA LYS A 320 -22.36 -13.55 12.50
C LYS A 320 -22.08 -14.64 13.55
N ARG A 321 -21.00 -15.41 13.38
CA ARG A 321 -20.56 -16.40 14.37
C ARG A 321 -19.64 -15.72 15.37
N VAL A 322 -19.89 -15.98 16.66
CA VAL A 322 -19.00 -15.53 17.73
C VAL A 322 -17.83 -16.50 17.82
N LEU A 323 -16.62 -16.00 17.59
CA LEU A 323 -15.37 -16.78 17.62
C LEU A 323 -14.49 -16.31 18.79
N PRO A 324 -13.68 -17.19 19.38
CA PRO A 324 -12.67 -16.78 20.34
C PRO A 324 -11.66 -15.83 19.68
N ALA A 325 -11.21 -14.81 20.40
CA ALA A 325 -10.17 -13.91 19.91
C ALA A 325 -8.78 -14.36 20.38
N TYR A 326 -7.79 -14.08 19.54
CA TYR A 326 -6.35 -14.18 19.77
C TYR A 326 -5.77 -12.78 19.54
N PRO A 327 -4.48 -12.54 19.83
CA PRO A 327 -3.84 -11.27 19.50
C PRO A 327 -4.04 -10.86 18.03
N SER A 328 -3.93 -11.81 17.10
CA SER A 328 -4.20 -11.62 15.67
C SER A 328 -4.69 -12.92 15.03
N ASP A 329 -5.14 -12.86 13.78
CA ASP A 329 -5.37 -14.07 12.96
C ASP A 329 -4.04 -14.72 12.52
N HIS A 330 -2.94 -13.96 12.55
CA HIS A 330 -1.56 -14.45 12.49
C HIS A 330 -0.95 -14.69 13.89
N PHE A 331 0.03 -15.59 13.96
CA PHE A 331 0.99 -15.68 15.07
C PHE A 331 2.23 -14.88 14.73
N GLY A 332 2.78 -14.16 15.70
CA GLY A 332 4.06 -13.46 15.53
C GLY A 332 5.21 -14.45 15.47
N ALA A 333 6.26 -14.11 14.76
CA ALA A 333 7.49 -14.90 14.67
C ALA A 333 8.67 -14.13 15.24
N VAL A 334 9.48 -14.79 16.08
CA VAL A 334 10.67 -14.22 16.73
C VAL A 334 11.90 -15.03 16.33
N ALA A 335 12.90 -14.36 15.77
CA ALA A 335 14.22 -14.92 15.56
C ALA A 335 15.20 -14.35 16.59
N THR A 336 16.00 -15.21 17.21
CA THR A 336 17.09 -14.83 18.11
C THR A 336 18.39 -14.91 17.35
N LEU A 337 19.09 -13.79 17.19
CA LEU A 337 20.40 -13.72 16.56
C LEU A 337 21.48 -13.70 17.64
N ALA A 338 22.54 -14.46 17.42
CA ALA A 338 23.72 -14.51 18.28
C ALA A 338 25.00 -14.25 17.47
N PRO A 339 26.09 -13.80 18.11
CA PRO A 339 27.37 -13.65 17.44
C PRO A 339 27.85 -14.98 16.84
N ALA A 340 28.35 -14.95 15.59
CA ALA A 340 28.73 -16.16 14.85
C ALA A 340 29.81 -17.01 15.56
N GLY A 341 30.67 -16.39 16.39
CA GLY A 341 31.75 -17.05 17.12
C GLY A 341 31.37 -17.72 18.45
N GLN A 342 30.13 -17.59 18.94
CA GLN A 342 29.71 -18.22 20.21
C GLN A 342 29.01 -19.55 19.96
N LYS A 343 29.49 -20.64 20.59
CA LYS A 343 28.83 -21.95 20.61
C LYS A 343 27.41 -21.82 21.19
N PRO A 344 26.43 -22.64 20.74
CA PRO A 344 25.08 -22.63 21.30
C PRO A 344 25.14 -22.85 22.81
N SER A 345 24.53 -21.96 23.61
CA SER A 345 24.35 -22.24 25.03
C SER A 345 23.32 -23.36 25.16
N SER A 346 23.64 -24.41 25.91
CA SER A 346 22.83 -25.62 26.09
C SER A 346 21.60 -25.42 26.99
N ALA A 347 21.05 -24.21 27.08
CA ALA A 347 20.05 -23.84 28.10
C ALA A 347 18.62 -23.60 27.55
N ALA A 348 18.22 -24.30 26.48
CA ALA A 348 16.84 -24.28 26.00
C ALA A 348 16.21 -25.69 26.00
N THR A 349 16.10 -26.29 27.18
CA THR A 349 15.28 -27.49 27.38
C THR A 349 13.82 -27.07 27.54
N ALA A 350 13.03 -27.44 26.53
CA ALA A 350 11.58 -27.42 26.42
C ALA A 350 10.77 -27.17 27.72
N ALA A 351 10.17 -25.98 27.84
CA ALA A 351 8.97 -25.79 28.64
C ALA A 351 7.75 -26.23 27.81
N LYS A 352 7.23 -27.43 28.09
CA LYS A 352 5.97 -27.91 27.50
C LYS A 352 4.78 -27.12 28.06
N PRO A 353 3.86 -26.60 27.23
CA PRO A 353 2.53 -26.25 27.69
C PRO A 353 1.67 -27.52 27.81
N VAL A 354 0.99 -27.66 28.94
CA VAL A 354 0.02 -28.71 29.24
C VAL A 354 -1.18 -28.57 28.29
N VAL A 355 -1.36 -29.58 27.43
CA VAL A 355 -2.55 -29.72 26.58
C VAL A 355 -3.64 -30.42 27.40
N ALA A 356 -4.67 -29.69 27.81
CA ALA A 356 -5.89 -30.30 28.33
C ALA A 356 -6.72 -30.86 27.15
N ALA A 357 -6.96 -32.17 27.15
CA ALA A 357 -7.78 -32.87 26.16
C ALA A 357 -9.28 -32.47 26.27
N PRO A 358 -10.04 -32.43 25.16
CA PRO A 358 -11.48 -32.17 25.21
C PRO A 358 -12.25 -33.46 25.56
N ALA A 359 -13.18 -33.35 26.51
CA ALA A 359 -14.15 -34.39 26.86
C ALA A 359 -15.28 -34.50 25.80
N PRO A 360 -15.96 -35.67 25.68
CA PRO A 360 -16.82 -36.00 24.54
C PRO A 360 -18.22 -35.36 24.63
N LYS A 361 -18.81 -35.11 23.45
CA LYS A 361 -20.18 -34.61 23.26
C LYS A 361 -21.25 -35.67 23.60
N PRO A 362 -22.44 -35.25 24.06
CA PRO A 362 -23.68 -35.94 23.75
C PRO A 362 -24.50 -35.22 22.67
N ALA A 363 -25.24 -36.01 21.88
CA ALA A 363 -26.12 -35.60 20.77
C ALA A 363 -27.53 -35.15 21.28
N PRO A 364 -28.39 -34.59 20.41
CA PRO A 364 -29.36 -33.56 20.76
C PRO A 364 -30.70 -34.11 21.30
N LYS A 365 -31.43 -33.26 22.03
CA LYS A 365 -32.87 -33.43 22.24
C LYS A 365 -33.62 -32.22 21.69
N SER A 366 -34.64 -32.54 20.90
CA SER A 366 -35.62 -31.63 20.32
C SER A 366 -36.44 -30.93 21.41
N ALA A 367 -36.90 -29.72 21.10
CA ALA A 367 -38.23 -29.25 21.46
C ALA A 367 -38.55 -28.02 20.60
N ALA A 368 -39.60 -28.14 19.80
CA ALA A 368 -40.24 -27.06 19.07
C ALA A 368 -41.22 -26.30 19.98
N ALA A 369 -41.54 -25.08 19.54
CA ALA A 369 -42.62 -24.19 20.01
C ALA A 369 -42.38 -23.59 21.41
N SER A 370 -42.53 -22.30 21.69
CA SER A 370 -43.44 -21.25 21.23
C SER A 370 -42.80 -19.90 21.66
N PHE A 371 -43.02 -18.73 21.05
CA PHE A 371 -44.24 -17.94 21.17
C PHE A 371 -44.13 -16.68 20.28
N PHE A 372 -45.24 -16.35 19.64
CA PHE A 372 -45.52 -15.11 18.91
C PHE A 372 -45.65 -13.90 19.85
N ALA A 373 -45.15 -12.74 19.41
CA ALA A 373 -45.73 -11.41 19.67
C ALA A 373 -45.24 -10.40 18.60
N PRO A 374 -46.02 -9.35 18.27
CA PRO A 374 -46.31 -9.03 16.87
C PRO A 374 -45.46 -7.92 16.23
N ARG A 375 -45.25 -8.08 14.92
CA ARG A 375 -44.71 -7.08 13.99
C ARG A 375 -45.69 -5.91 13.83
N THR A 376 -45.27 -4.72 14.21
CA THR A 376 -45.89 -3.46 13.77
C THR A 376 -45.48 -3.17 12.32
N LYS A 377 -46.49 -2.97 11.47
CA LYS A 377 -46.39 -2.67 10.03
C LYS A 377 -45.62 -1.37 9.76
N LYS A 378 -44.70 -1.39 8.79
CA LYS A 378 -44.34 -0.20 8.00
C LYS A 378 -44.44 -0.52 6.51
N ALA A 379 -45.29 0.29 5.87
CA ALA A 379 -45.42 0.71 4.47
C ALA A 379 -45.09 -0.26 3.30
N LYS A 380 -46.05 -0.35 2.37
CA LYS A 380 -45.88 -0.87 1.01
C LYS A 380 -44.79 -0.10 0.27
N THR A 381 -43.64 -0.71 0.00
CA THR A 381 -42.62 -0.15 -0.89
C THR A 381 -42.91 -0.52 -2.34
N ALA A 382 -42.73 0.47 -3.22
CA ALA A 382 -42.93 0.44 -4.66
C ALA A 382 -42.27 -0.76 -5.35
N ALA A 383 -42.83 -1.18 -6.50
CA ALA A 383 -42.27 -2.22 -7.35
C ALA A 383 -40.81 -1.89 -7.68
N THR A 384 -39.89 -2.72 -7.21
CA THR A 384 -38.45 -2.53 -7.41
C THR A 384 -38.14 -2.77 -8.88
N VAL A 385 -37.60 -1.75 -9.58
CA VAL A 385 -37.12 -1.87 -10.97
C VAL A 385 -35.98 -2.89 -11.02
N LYS A 386 -35.96 -3.76 -12.03
CA LYS A 386 -35.03 -4.90 -12.12
C LYS A 386 -34.39 -4.99 -13.50
N TYR A 387 -33.06 -5.15 -13.54
CA TYR A 387 -32.32 -5.54 -14.75
C TYR A 387 -32.22 -7.06 -14.80
N ARG A 388 -32.82 -7.70 -15.82
CA ARG A 388 -32.82 -9.18 -15.97
C ARG A 388 -33.23 -9.93 -14.69
N GLY A 389 -34.20 -9.38 -13.96
CA GLY A 389 -34.69 -9.92 -12.69
C GLY A 389 -33.87 -9.56 -11.44
N ALA A 390 -32.71 -8.93 -11.59
CA ALA A 390 -31.86 -8.44 -10.50
C ALA A 390 -32.26 -7.01 -10.10
N ALA A 391 -32.44 -6.75 -8.81
CA ALA A 391 -32.74 -5.41 -8.32
C ALA A 391 -31.59 -4.43 -8.64
N ILE A 392 -31.93 -3.25 -9.17
CA ILE A 392 -30.95 -2.20 -9.42
C ILE A 392 -30.62 -1.44 -8.13
N PRO A 393 -29.45 -0.80 -8.01
CA PRO A 393 -29.08 -0.02 -6.83
C PRO A 393 -30.00 1.20 -6.61
N ASP A 394 -30.26 1.54 -5.35
CA ASP A 394 -31.12 2.68 -4.99
C ASP A 394 -30.59 4.01 -5.56
N GLY A 395 -31.51 4.84 -6.05
CA GLY A 395 -31.20 6.14 -6.66
C GLY A 395 -30.68 6.06 -8.10
N TRP A 396 -30.53 4.86 -8.68
CA TRP A 396 -30.23 4.66 -10.09
C TRP A 396 -31.51 4.36 -10.88
N GLN A 397 -31.53 4.82 -12.12
CA GLN A 397 -32.61 4.57 -13.08
C GLN A 397 -32.11 3.57 -14.13
N LEU A 398 -32.94 2.59 -14.51
CA LEU A 398 -32.68 1.73 -15.65
C LEU A 398 -33.39 2.29 -16.88
N VAL A 399 -32.64 2.47 -17.97
CA VAL A 399 -33.10 3.02 -19.25
C VAL A 399 -32.85 1.98 -20.34
N ASP A 400 -33.86 1.76 -21.18
CA ASP A 400 -33.88 0.80 -22.31
C ASP A 400 -33.36 -0.60 -21.95
N ASP A 401 -33.60 -1.03 -20.71
CA ASP A 401 -33.13 -2.28 -20.12
C ASP A 401 -31.61 -2.55 -20.25
N ALA A 402 -30.81 -1.52 -20.55
CA ALA A 402 -29.40 -1.67 -20.89
C ALA A 402 -28.48 -0.60 -20.25
N LEU A 403 -29.03 0.48 -19.71
CA LEU A 403 -28.26 1.61 -19.19
C LEU A 403 -28.69 1.99 -17.78
N LEU A 404 -27.76 2.04 -16.83
CA LEU A 404 -28.00 2.69 -15.55
C LEU A 404 -27.63 4.17 -15.62
N VAL A 405 -28.53 5.02 -15.12
CA VAL A 405 -28.36 6.47 -15.09
C VAL A 405 -28.54 6.99 -13.66
N ARG A 406 -27.62 7.86 -13.23
CA ARG A 406 -27.76 8.60 -11.96
C ARG A 406 -27.21 10.01 -12.09
N ARG A 407 -27.91 10.94 -11.43
CA ARG A 407 -27.51 12.34 -11.30
C ARG A 407 -27.08 12.57 -9.84
N PHE A 408 -25.89 13.10 -9.65
CA PHE A 408 -25.33 13.46 -8.36
C PHE A 408 -25.24 14.98 -8.25
N GLY A 409 -25.50 15.51 -7.05
CA GLY A 409 -25.57 16.95 -6.82
C GLY A 409 -26.82 17.61 -7.42
N GLY A 410 -26.86 18.95 -7.37
CA GLY A 410 -27.90 19.75 -8.02
C GLY A 410 -27.74 19.81 -9.55
N SER A 411 -28.59 20.58 -10.22
CA SER A 411 -28.41 20.85 -11.65
C SER A 411 -27.21 21.77 -11.87
N PRO A 412 -26.30 21.45 -12.81
CA PRO A 412 -25.21 22.36 -13.17
C PRO A 412 -25.78 23.66 -13.78
N GLN A 413 -25.17 24.79 -13.44
CA GLN A 413 -25.51 26.09 -14.02
C GLN A 413 -24.58 26.39 -15.19
N ASP A 414 -25.09 27.12 -16.20
CA ASP A 414 -24.32 27.64 -17.34
C ASP A 414 -23.47 26.60 -18.10
N VAL A 415 -24.03 25.39 -18.29
CA VAL A 415 -23.37 24.33 -19.05
C VAL A 415 -23.28 24.71 -20.53
N ARG A 416 -22.06 24.70 -21.08
CA ARG A 416 -21.79 24.98 -22.49
C ARG A 416 -21.41 23.74 -23.29
N ARG A 417 -20.71 22.80 -22.67
CA ARG A 417 -20.17 21.58 -23.30
C ARG A 417 -20.06 20.44 -22.29
N LEU A 418 -19.89 19.22 -22.78
CA LEU A 418 -19.57 18.08 -21.94
C LEU A 418 -18.06 17.94 -21.70
N ALA A 419 -17.69 17.60 -20.48
CA ALA A 419 -16.41 16.96 -20.19
C ALA A 419 -16.72 15.52 -19.79
N GLY A 420 -16.51 14.59 -20.73
CA GLY A 420 -16.80 13.19 -20.53
C GLY A 420 -15.57 12.40 -20.11
N PHE A 421 -15.78 11.44 -19.22
CA PHE A 421 -14.72 10.61 -18.67
C PHE A 421 -15.17 9.15 -18.66
N ASP A 422 -14.26 8.24 -18.97
CA ASP A 422 -14.37 6.89 -18.42
C ASP A 422 -14.16 6.91 -16.91
N PHE A 423 -14.57 5.84 -16.23
CA PHE A 423 -14.41 5.72 -14.79
C PHE A 423 -13.17 4.93 -14.39
N ASP A 424 -13.13 3.64 -14.72
CA ASP A 424 -12.04 2.76 -14.29
C ASP A 424 -10.77 3.01 -15.11
N ASP A 425 -9.62 3.01 -14.44
CA ASP A 425 -8.32 3.42 -15.00
C ASP A 425 -8.30 4.81 -15.67
N THR A 426 -9.34 5.62 -15.44
CA THR A 426 -9.42 7.02 -15.90
C THR A 426 -9.64 8.01 -14.75
N LEU A 427 -10.72 7.85 -13.97
CA LEU A 427 -11.02 8.69 -12.80
C LEU A 427 -10.64 8.00 -11.49
N SER A 428 -10.83 6.68 -11.45
CA SER A 428 -10.46 5.80 -10.34
C SER A 428 -9.63 4.66 -10.89
N PRO A 429 -8.57 4.20 -10.20
CA PRO A 429 -7.83 3.02 -10.62
C PRO A 429 -8.75 1.80 -10.66
N LEU A 430 -8.55 0.95 -11.66
CA LEU A 430 -9.24 -0.32 -11.83
C LEU A 430 -8.66 -1.34 -10.83
N ASP A 431 -9.16 -1.30 -9.60
CA ASP A 431 -8.84 -2.28 -8.57
C ASP A 431 -9.82 -3.46 -8.61
N TRP A 432 -9.39 -4.57 -9.22
CA TRP A 432 -10.12 -5.84 -9.27
C TRP A 432 -10.14 -6.57 -7.92
N GLY A 433 -9.23 -6.25 -7.00
CA GLY A 433 -9.07 -6.89 -5.69
C GLY A 433 -9.96 -6.28 -4.60
N ARG A 434 -10.28 -4.98 -4.70
CA ARG A 434 -11.25 -4.28 -3.83
C ARG A 434 -12.34 -3.61 -4.68
N PRO A 435 -13.31 -4.37 -5.18
CA PRO A 435 -14.36 -3.84 -6.07
C PRO A 435 -15.26 -2.78 -5.40
N ASP A 436 -15.17 -2.61 -4.08
CA ASP A 436 -15.86 -1.64 -3.24
C ASP A 436 -14.99 -0.46 -2.76
N ALA A 437 -13.65 -0.55 -2.84
CA ALA A 437 -12.75 0.56 -2.55
C ALA A 437 -12.50 1.41 -3.80
N TRP A 438 -12.52 2.73 -3.66
CA TRP A 438 -12.24 3.68 -4.75
C TRP A 438 -11.25 4.75 -4.26
N SER A 439 -10.48 5.31 -5.18
CA SER A 439 -9.61 6.46 -4.95
C SER A 439 -9.52 7.28 -6.23
N HIS A 440 -8.97 8.50 -6.18
CA HIS A 440 -8.64 9.21 -7.42
C HIS A 440 -7.42 8.59 -8.06
N LEU A 441 -7.45 8.40 -9.39
CA LEU A 441 -6.29 7.93 -10.14
C LEU A 441 -5.11 8.91 -10.06
N TYR A 442 -5.42 10.21 -10.05
CA TYR A 442 -4.47 11.29 -9.80
C TYR A 442 -4.91 12.12 -8.59
N GLY A 443 -3.99 12.39 -7.66
CA GLY A 443 -4.32 13.14 -6.44
C GLY A 443 -4.86 14.56 -6.70
N HIS A 444 -4.48 15.19 -7.83
CA HIS A 444 -4.99 16.49 -8.25
C HIS A 444 -6.26 16.43 -9.13
N ALA A 445 -6.77 15.24 -9.46
CA ALA A 445 -7.96 15.10 -10.32
C ALA A 445 -9.20 15.84 -9.77
N PRO A 446 -9.54 15.80 -8.47
CA PRO A 446 -10.69 16.55 -7.95
C PRO A 446 -10.62 18.05 -8.24
N ARG A 447 -9.42 18.63 -8.14
CA ARG A 447 -9.19 20.05 -8.44
C ARG A 447 -9.47 20.33 -9.92
N VAL A 448 -8.99 19.48 -10.83
CA VAL A 448 -9.22 19.60 -12.27
C VAL A 448 -10.69 19.48 -12.61
N ILE A 449 -11.40 18.49 -12.03
CA ILE A 449 -12.83 18.29 -12.26
C ILE A 449 -13.66 19.49 -11.78
N ARG A 450 -13.34 20.05 -10.61
CA ARG A 450 -13.97 21.27 -10.10
C ARG A 450 -13.71 22.47 -11.01
N GLN A 451 -12.48 22.61 -11.51
CA GLN A 451 -12.14 23.69 -12.44
C GLN A 451 -12.93 23.57 -13.76
N LEU A 452 -13.00 22.37 -14.35
CA LEU A 452 -13.78 22.16 -15.57
C LEU A 452 -15.26 22.51 -15.40
N ALA A 453 -15.84 22.14 -14.26
CA ALA A 453 -17.22 22.49 -13.92
C ALA A 453 -17.39 24.02 -13.80
N ALA A 454 -16.45 24.71 -13.15
CA ALA A 454 -16.43 26.17 -13.06
C ALA A 454 -16.28 26.84 -14.44
N ASP A 455 -15.55 26.20 -15.36
CA ASP A 455 -15.34 26.66 -16.74
C ASP A 455 -16.56 26.40 -17.66
N GLY A 456 -17.67 25.90 -17.12
CA GLY A 456 -18.92 25.66 -17.85
C GLY A 456 -19.01 24.28 -18.52
N HIS A 457 -18.22 23.30 -18.08
CA HIS A 457 -18.38 21.91 -18.53
C HIS A 457 -19.34 21.13 -17.63
N ALA A 458 -20.30 20.42 -18.23
CA ALA A 458 -21.02 19.39 -17.48
C ALA A 458 -20.15 18.14 -17.37
N ILE A 459 -19.90 17.72 -16.14
CA ILE A 459 -19.12 16.52 -15.84
C ILE A 459 -19.99 15.29 -16.06
N VAL A 460 -19.57 14.42 -16.97
CA VAL A 460 -20.27 13.17 -17.28
C VAL A 460 -19.33 11.97 -17.19
N VAL A 461 -19.78 10.92 -16.51
CA VAL A 461 -19.08 9.64 -16.39
C VAL A 461 -19.77 8.63 -17.29
N LEU A 462 -19.05 8.07 -18.26
CA LEU A 462 -19.55 7.11 -19.23
C LEU A 462 -18.75 5.80 -19.09
N SER A 463 -19.30 4.81 -18.41
CA SER A 463 -18.58 3.58 -18.04
C SER A 463 -19.25 2.33 -18.63
N ASN A 464 -18.44 1.32 -18.98
CA ASN A 464 -18.92 0.00 -19.37
C ASN A 464 -18.93 -0.93 -18.16
N GLU A 465 -20.06 -1.57 -17.87
CA GLU A 465 -20.16 -2.68 -16.92
C GLU A 465 -20.96 -3.81 -17.59
N CYS A 466 -20.43 -4.38 -18.67
CA CYS A 466 -21.13 -5.40 -19.45
C CYS A 466 -21.41 -6.67 -18.60
N LEU A 467 -22.68 -6.97 -18.38
CA LEU A 467 -23.15 -8.07 -17.53
C LEU A 467 -23.72 -9.26 -18.32
N ASP A 468 -23.69 -9.22 -19.65
CA ASP A 468 -24.32 -10.23 -20.53
C ASP A 468 -23.88 -11.67 -20.19
N ARG A 469 -22.59 -11.85 -19.86
CA ARG A 469 -22.02 -13.15 -19.51
C ARG A 469 -22.55 -13.75 -18.20
N TYR A 470 -23.12 -12.93 -17.32
CA TYR A 470 -23.58 -13.37 -16.01
C TYR A 470 -25.06 -13.77 -16.06
N LYS A 471 -25.38 -14.94 -15.49
CA LYS A 471 -26.74 -15.50 -15.45
C LYS A 471 -27.35 -15.52 -14.05
N ARG A 472 -26.51 -15.42 -13.03
CA ARG A 472 -26.89 -15.50 -11.62
C ARG A 472 -27.30 -14.13 -11.09
N LEU A 473 -28.52 -14.03 -10.55
CA LEU A 473 -29.11 -12.78 -10.07
C LEU A 473 -28.25 -12.09 -8.99
N ASP A 474 -27.69 -12.85 -8.06
CA ASP A 474 -26.87 -12.32 -6.97
C ASP A 474 -25.56 -11.69 -7.48
N TYR A 475 -24.96 -12.25 -8.54
CA TYR A 475 -23.79 -11.65 -9.19
C TYR A 475 -24.14 -10.37 -9.94
N LEU A 476 -25.29 -10.32 -10.62
CA LEU A 476 -25.78 -9.11 -11.28
C LEU A 476 -25.99 -7.98 -10.26
N VAL A 477 -26.71 -8.27 -9.16
CA VAL A 477 -26.92 -7.30 -8.07
C VAL A 477 -25.60 -6.82 -7.49
N LYS A 478 -24.65 -7.74 -7.23
CA LYS A 478 -23.34 -7.39 -6.67
C LYS A 478 -22.57 -6.48 -7.62
N LYS A 479 -22.44 -6.83 -8.89
CA LYS A 479 -21.66 -6.04 -9.87
C LYS A 479 -22.23 -4.66 -10.10
N MET A 480 -23.56 -4.54 -10.23
CA MET A 480 -24.21 -3.24 -10.31
C MET A 480 -23.95 -2.42 -9.04
N ARG A 481 -24.10 -3.02 -7.85
CA ARG A 481 -23.85 -2.32 -6.58
C ARG A 481 -22.42 -1.83 -6.45
N ASP A 482 -21.44 -2.67 -6.75
CA ASP A 482 -20.01 -2.34 -6.62
C ASP A 482 -19.67 -1.14 -7.51
N LYS A 483 -20.01 -1.21 -8.82
CA LYS A 483 -19.77 -0.10 -9.76
C LYS A 483 -20.47 1.19 -9.33
N CYS A 484 -21.76 1.08 -9.02
CA CYS A 484 -22.59 2.22 -8.65
C CYS A 484 -22.13 2.90 -7.35
N SER A 485 -21.62 2.12 -6.39
CA SER A 485 -21.11 2.65 -5.12
C SER A 485 -19.79 3.37 -5.30
N LYS A 486 -18.89 2.85 -6.15
CA LYS A 486 -17.63 3.52 -6.51
C LYS A 486 -17.87 4.86 -7.19
N ILE A 487 -18.69 4.88 -8.24
CA ILE A 487 -19.05 6.12 -8.95
C ILE A 487 -19.71 7.10 -8.00
N GLY A 488 -20.62 6.62 -7.14
CA GLY A 488 -21.31 7.51 -6.20
C GLY A 488 -20.41 8.11 -5.14
N SER A 489 -19.46 7.35 -4.63
CA SER A 489 -18.51 7.85 -3.64
C SER A 489 -17.52 8.84 -4.27
N TRP A 490 -17.05 8.56 -5.48
CA TRP A 490 -16.24 9.49 -6.26
C TRP A 490 -16.98 10.80 -6.56
N ALA A 491 -18.24 10.71 -7.00
CA ALA A 491 -19.06 11.88 -7.31
C ALA A 491 -19.29 12.77 -6.08
N ASN A 492 -19.46 12.16 -4.90
CA ASN A 492 -19.60 12.89 -3.64
C ASN A 492 -18.32 13.65 -3.25
N ASP A 493 -17.14 13.07 -3.47
CA ASP A 493 -15.86 13.69 -3.10
C ASP A 493 -15.46 14.83 -4.04
N VAL A 494 -15.68 14.70 -5.36
CA VAL A 494 -15.43 15.80 -6.29
C VAL A 494 -16.35 16.99 -6.01
N GLY A 495 -17.55 16.75 -5.47
CA GLY A 495 -18.41 17.78 -4.91
C GLY A 495 -19.04 18.72 -5.95
N VAL A 496 -19.12 18.29 -7.21
CA VAL A 496 -19.77 19.03 -8.30
C VAL A 496 -20.91 18.21 -8.91
N PRO A 497 -21.86 18.83 -9.63
CA PRO A 497 -22.87 18.08 -10.37
C PRO A 497 -22.27 17.09 -11.36
N VAL A 498 -22.62 15.81 -11.21
CA VAL A 498 -22.14 14.71 -12.07
C VAL A 498 -23.33 13.95 -12.64
N LEU A 499 -23.29 13.64 -13.92
CA LEU A 499 -24.19 12.66 -14.55
C LEU A 499 -23.40 11.39 -14.84
N ALA A 500 -23.85 10.25 -14.30
CA ALA A 500 -23.23 8.96 -14.52
C ALA A 500 -24.12 8.06 -15.37
N LEU A 501 -23.52 7.44 -16.39
CA LEU A 501 -24.12 6.50 -17.33
C LEU A 501 -23.27 5.23 -17.32
N VAL A 502 -23.90 4.09 -17.06
CA VAL A 502 -23.23 2.78 -16.99
C VAL A 502 -23.92 1.79 -17.93
N ALA A 503 -23.25 1.43 -19.02
CA ALA A 503 -23.76 0.48 -20.01
C ALA A 503 -23.64 -0.97 -19.49
N LEU A 504 -24.76 -1.67 -19.38
CA LEU A 504 -24.85 -3.02 -18.81
C LEU A 504 -24.79 -4.14 -19.85
N SER A 505 -24.94 -3.82 -21.14
CA SER A 505 -25.07 -4.80 -22.22
C SER A 505 -24.30 -4.34 -23.46
N LYS A 506 -23.88 -5.29 -24.31
CA LYS A 506 -23.41 -5.05 -25.69
C LYS A 506 -24.50 -5.33 -26.74
N GLN A 507 -25.61 -5.91 -26.31
CA GLN A 507 -26.66 -6.42 -27.19
C GLN A 507 -27.82 -5.42 -27.38
N ASP A 508 -27.67 -4.20 -26.87
CA ASP A 508 -28.69 -3.17 -26.96
C ASP A 508 -28.70 -2.47 -28.32
N GLU A 509 -29.90 -2.19 -28.85
CA GLU A 509 -30.06 -1.51 -30.15
C GLU A 509 -29.59 -0.04 -30.11
N THR A 510 -29.62 0.55 -28.91
CA THR A 510 -29.21 1.93 -28.63
C THR A 510 -27.70 2.15 -28.70
N LYS A 511 -26.91 1.07 -28.69
CA LYS A 511 -25.44 1.04 -28.72
C LYS A 511 -24.82 1.88 -27.60
N TYR A 512 -25.23 1.62 -26.36
CA TYR A 512 -24.70 2.28 -25.17
C TYR A 512 -23.26 1.87 -24.87
N HIS A 513 -22.90 0.61 -25.09
CA HIS A 513 -21.52 0.18 -24.86
C HIS A 513 -20.55 0.93 -25.77
N LYS A 514 -19.47 1.48 -25.19
CA LYS A 514 -18.51 2.37 -25.89
C LYS A 514 -17.92 1.78 -27.17
N SER A 515 -17.73 0.46 -27.20
CA SER A 515 -17.25 -0.28 -28.38
C SER A 515 -18.27 -0.39 -29.53
N GLN A 516 -19.56 -0.12 -29.28
CA GLN A 516 -20.65 -0.34 -30.25
C GLN A 516 -21.13 0.97 -30.89
N GLY A 517 -21.04 2.09 -30.17
CA GLY A 517 -21.54 3.37 -30.65
C GLY A 517 -21.45 4.49 -29.62
N ASP A 518 -22.17 5.58 -29.90
CA ASP A 518 -22.19 6.83 -29.13
C ASP A 518 -23.45 6.96 -28.25
N GLY A 519 -24.19 5.88 -27.98
CA GLY A 519 -25.49 5.94 -27.30
C GLY A 519 -25.41 6.66 -25.95
N MET A 520 -24.37 6.38 -25.17
CA MET A 520 -24.13 7.05 -23.89
C MET A 520 -23.85 8.55 -24.07
N TRP A 521 -23.08 8.93 -25.09
CA TRP A 521 -22.77 10.33 -25.38
C TRP A 521 -24.02 11.11 -25.81
N ARG A 522 -24.82 10.56 -26.74
CA ARG A 522 -26.09 11.17 -27.16
C ARG A 522 -27.06 11.34 -26.00
N LYS A 523 -27.14 10.34 -25.11
CA LYS A 523 -27.98 10.42 -23.92
C LYS A 523 -27.51 11.52 -22.96
N ALA A 524 -26.19 11.65 -22.76
CA ALA A 524 -25.61 12.71 -21.94
C ALA A 524 -25.85 14.11 -22.52
N CYS A 525 -25.69 14.29 -23.84
CA CYS A 525 -26.00 15.53 -24.54
C CYS A 525 -27.48 15.91 -24.39
N ALA A 526 -28.39 14.95 -24.59
CA ALA A 526 -29.82 15.17 -24.41
C ALA A 526 -30.20 15.52 -22.96
N ASP A 527 -29.58 14.87 -21.97
CA ASP A 527 -29.82 15.17 -20.55
C ASP A 527 -29.36 16.58 -20.15
N ARG A 528 -28.22 17.02 -20.72
CA ARG A 528 -27.60 18.30 -20.37
C ARG A 528 -28.00 19.45 -21.30
N GLY A 529 -28.74 19.17 -22.37
CA GLY A 529 -29.17 20.18 -23.34
C GLY A 529 -28.01 20.83 -24.12
N VAL A 530 -26.90 20.12 -24.32
CA VAL A 530 -25.71 20.63 -25.01
C VAL A 530 -25.25 19.69 -26.12
N SER A 531 -24.49 20.22 -27.06
CA SER A 531 -23.81 19.46 -28.11
C SER A 531 -22.30 19.70 -28.05
N GLY A 532 -21.54 18.63 -28.21
CA GLY A 532 -20.07 18.67 -28.22
C GLY A 532 -19.42 18.72 -26.84
N GLY A 533 -18.10 18.78 -26.85
CA GLY A 533 -17.26 18.57 -25.66
C GLY A 533 -15.99 17.83 -26.02
N PHE A 534 -15.44 17.10 -25.06
CA PHE A 534 -14.34 16.16 -25.25
C PHE A 534 -14.54 14.92 -24.37
N TYR A 535 -13.82 13.85 -24.69
CA TYR A 535 -13.84 12.61 -23.92
C TYR A 535 -12.43 12.22 -23.48
N VAL A 536 -12.32 11.77 -22.23
CA VAL A 536 -11.07 11.32 -21.61
C VAL A 536 -11.19 9.86 -21.22
N GLY A 537 -10.20 9.05 -21.59
CA GLY A 537 -10.16 7.62 -21.28
C GLY A 537 -8.77 7.03 -21.42
N ASP A 538 -8.61 5.74 -21.16
CA ASP A 538 -7.35 4.99 -21.27
C ASP A 538 -7.42 3.82 -22.26
N ALA A 539 -8.62 3.41 -22.68
CA ALA A 539 -8.83 2.21 -23.48
C ALA A 539 -9.27 2.50 -24.93
N ALA A 540 -9.11 1.50 -25.80
CA ALA A 540 -9.53 1.56 -27.20
C ALA A 540 -11.05 1.75 -27.38
N ASP A 541 -11.84 1.27 -26.43
CA ASP A 541 -13.29 1.48 -26.39
C ASP A 541 -13.62 2.97 -26.15
N ASP A 542 -12.82 3.69 -25.37
CA ASP A 542 -13.00 5.12 -25.11
C ASP A 542 -12.72 5.98 -26.33
N GLU A 543 -11.63 5.65 -27.02
CA GLU A 543 -11.29 6.28 -28.28
C GLU A 543 -12.39 6.01 -29.33
N SER A 544 -12.98 4.81 -29.31
CA SER A 544 -14.09 4.45 -30.19
C SER A 544 -15.34 5.27 -29.88
N LEU A 545 -15.71 5.41 -28.60
CA LEU A 545 -16.83 6.28 -28.19
C LEU A 545 -16.62 7.72 -28.68
N ALA A 546 -15.43 8.28 -28.43
CA ALA A 546 -15.11 9.65 -28.86
C ALA A 546 -15.21 9.82 -30.38
N ARG A 547 -14.73 8.82 -31.13
CA ARG A 547 -14.82 8.77 -32.59
C ARG A 547 -16.26 8.71 -33.08
N PHE A 548 -17.10 7.85 -32.50
CA PHE A 548 -18.52 7.77 -32.85
C PHE A 548 -19.28 9.06 -32.51
N ALA A 549 -18.93 9.67 -31.37
CA ALA A 549 -19.50 10.94 -30.92
C ALA A 549 -18.99 12.17 -31.70
N GLY A 550 -17.94 12.02 -32.51
CA GLY A 550 -17.32 13.11 -33.25
C GLY A 550 -16.66 14.17 -32.37
N VAL A 551 -16.08 13.77 -31.22
CA VAL A 551 -15.44 14.68 -30.26
C VAL A 551 -13.96 14.37 -30.06
N PRO A 552 -13.14 15.34 -29.64
CA PRO A 552 -11.74 15.09 -29.31
C PRO A 552 -11.60 14.03 -28.20
N PHE A 553 -10.72 13.07 -28.44
CA PHE A 553 -10.26 12.11 -27.44
C PHE A 553 -8.98 12.61 -26.78
N HIS A 554 -8.89 12.44 -25.47
CA HIS A 554 -7.66 12.66 -24.72
C HIS A 554 -7.31 11.41 -23.92
N HIS A 555 -6.09 10.90 -24.09
CA HIS A 555 -5.61 9.84 -23.21
C HIS A 555 -5.45 10.39 -21.78
N VAL A 556 -5.93 9.63 -20.79
CA VAL A 556 -6.05 10.07 -19.39
C VAL A 556 -4.76 10.69 -18.85
N LYS A 557 -3.62 10.03 -19.08
CA LYS A 557 -2.31 10.47 -18.59
C LYS A 557 -1.94 11.84 -19.13
N GLU A 558 -2.06 12.04 -20.43
CA GLU A 558 -1.71 13.30 -21.09
C GLU A 558 -2.65 14.42 -20.65
N PHE A 559 -3.94 14.10 -20.50
CA PHE A 559 -4.94 15.07 -20.03
C PHE A 559 -4.60 15.59 -18.64
N PHE A 560 -4.45 14.70 -17.65
CA PHE A 560 -4.21 15.11 -16.27
C PHE A 560 -2.80 15.66 -16.04
N GLU A 561 -1.78 15.24 -16.79
CA GLU A 561 -0.44 15.85 -16.75
C GLU A 561 -0.43 17.28 -17.33
N ARG A 562 -1.13 17.51 -18.45
CA ARG A 562 -1.27 18.84 -19.05
C ARG A 562 -2.02 19.79 -18.12
N MET A 563 -3.13 19.33 -17.56
CA MET A 563 -3.94 20.14 -16.63
C MET A 563 -3.23 20.41 -15.30
N HIS A 564 -2.32 19.53 -14.87
CA HIS A 564 -1.48 19.78 -13.69
C HIS A 564 -0.50 20.93 -13.90
N LYS A 565 0.09 21.06 -15.10
CA LYS A 565 1.08 22.09 -15.43
C LYS A 565 0.46 23.45 -15.77
N ALA A 566 -0.80 23.46 -16.21
CA ALA A 566 -1.54 24.68 -16.56
C ALA A 566 -2.17 25.39 -15.33
N SER A 567 -2.03 24.80 -14.14
CA SER A 567 -2.53 25.31 -12.85
C SER A 567 -1.39 25.45 -11.86
#